data_AF-A0A5J9TR54-F1
#
_entry.id   AF-A0A5J9TR54-F1
#
_cell.length_a   1.000
_cell.length_b   1.000
_cell.length_c   1.000
_cell.angle_alpha   90.00
_cell.angle_beta   90.00
_cell.angle_gamma   90.00
#
_symmetry.space_group_name_H-M   'P 1'
#
loop_
_entity.id
_entity.type
_entity.pdbx_description
1 polymer ?
#
loop_
_entity_poly.entity_id
_entity_poly.type
_entity_poly.pdbx_seq_one_letter_code
_entity_poly.pdbx_strand_id
1 'polypeptide(L)'
;MQNCRFRVKNAISPPNDGKNVISPKYIGLSEASASTIRKAHTVHPITAVELEWSLNASFSQSVPTLFSELLIPFRELGIGIVAYSPLGRGVLSSGPKLVETLSDQDYRKELPRFQPENIEKNAQIFDQVNAMAARKGCTPSQLALAWCRGYRSSIDLYRGERTKNAMVK
;
A
#
# COMPACT_ATOMS: atom_id res chain seq x y z
N MET A 1 -6.25 -5.92 17.37
CA MET A 1 -4.85 -5.46 17.32
C MET A 1 -4.07 -6.41 16.42
N GLN A 2 -3.90 -6.08 15.13
CA GLN A 2 -3.10 -6.92 14.22
C GLN A 2 -1.61 -6.62 14.43
N ASN A 3 -0.84 -7.68 14.63
CA ASN A 3 0.60 -7.65 14.89
C ASN A 3 1.34 -6.97 13.72
N CYS A 4 1.87 -5.77 13.95
CA CYS A 4 2.84 -5.14 13.05
C CYS A 4 4.05 -6.07 12.91
N ARG A 5 4.21 -6.71 11.75
CA ARG A 5 5.42 -7.46 11.45
C ARG A 5 6.49 -6.47 11.01
N PHE A 6 7.50 -6.25 11.85
CA PHE A 6 8.77 -5.68 11.40
C PHE A 6 9.37 -6.64 10.37
N ARG A 7 9.24 -6.31 9.08
CA ARG A 7 9.92 -7.06 8.03
C ARG A 7 11.22 -6.36 7.71
N VAL A 8 12.24 -6.63 8.51
CA VAL A 8 13.61 -6.31 8.13
C VAL A 8 13.97 -7.24 6.97
N LYS A 9 13.80 -6.78 5.72
CA LYS A 9 14.43 -7.45 4.57
C LYS A 9 15.91 -7.06 4.56
N ASN A 10 16.64 -7.75 5.44
CA ASN A 10 18.09 -7.97 5.59
C ASN A 10 18.38 -8.13 7.09
N ALA A 11 17.89 -9.23 7.68
CA ALA A 11 18.31 -9.63 9.02
C ALA A 11 19.03 -10.97 8.90
N ILE A 12 20.35 -10.94 9.05
CA ILE A 12 21.06 -12.04 9.69
C ILE A 12 21.02 -11.67 11.18
N SER A 13 20.31 -12.43 12.00
CA SER A 13 20.32 -12.30 13.46
C SER A 13 21.39 -13.25 14.07
N PRO A 14 21.84 -13.01 15.32
CA PRO A 14 23.21 -13.27 15.76
C PRO A 14 23.42 -14.68 16.36
N PRO A 15 24.67 -15.04 16.69
CA PRO A 15 24.99 -15.07 18.13
C PRO A 15 26.39 -14.53 18.50
N ASN A 16 26.44 -13.69 19.54
CA ASN A 16 27.55 -13.49 20.50
C ASN A 16 28.99 -13.79 20.05
N ASP A 17 29.69 -12.81 19.46
CA ASP A 17 31.16 -12.81 19.37
C ASP A 17 31.71 -11.51 18.74
N GLY A 18 31.52 -10.35 19.38
CA GLY A 18 32.40 -9.18 19.18
C GLY A 18 32.68 -8.70 17.75
N LYS A 19 31.81 -8.97 16.77
CA LYS A 19 32.01 -8.65 15.35
C LYS A 19 30.93 -7.69 14.85
N ASN A 20 31.40 -6.68 14.12
CA ASN A 20 30.69 -5.58 13.47
C ASN A 20 29.19 -5.82 13.25
N VAL A 21 28.35 -5.06 13.97
CA VAL A 21 26.91 -4.99 13.74
C VAL A 21 26.67 -4.27 12.42
N ILE A 22 26.27 -5.01 11.38
CA ILE A 22 25.84 -4.40 10.12
C ILE A 22 24.42 -3.90 10.33
N SER A 23 24.26 -2.57 10.48
CA SER A 23 22.94 -1.94 10.56
C SER A 23 22.23 -2.03 9.19
N PRO A 24 20.91 -2.26 9.16
CA PRO A 24 20.17 -2.32 7.91
C PRO A 24 20.21 -0.97 7.19
N LYS A 25 20.46 -0.99 5.87
CA LYS A 25 20.54 0.24 5.05
C LYS A 25 19.19 0.97 4.94
N TYR A 26 18.08 0.23 5.01
CA TYR A 26 16.72 0.78 4.92
C TYR A 26 15.78 -0.01 5.85
N ILE A 27 14.83 0.69 6.46
CA ILE A 27 13.78 0.10 7.30
C ILE A 27 12.43 0.36 6.66
N GLY A 28 11.59 -0.68 6.61
CA GLY A 28 10.21 -0.57 6.19
C GLY A 28 9.25 -1.17 7.21
N LEU A 29 8.02 -0.68 7.20
CA LEU A 29 6.92 -1.20 8.00
C LEU A 29 5.85 -1.79 7.10
N SER A 30 5.08 -2.74 7.62
CA SER A 30 3.95 -3.34 6.91
C SER A 30 2.73 -3.25 7.80
N GLU A 31 1.62 -2.77 7.25
CA GLU A 31 0.32 -2.71 7.91
C GLU A 31 0.33 -1.95 9.24
N ALA A 32 1.21 -0.95 9.34
CA ALA A 32 1.32 -0.11 10.52
C ALA A 32 0.39 1.10 10.41
N SER A 33 -0.20 1.51 11.53
CA SER A 33 -0.99 2.74 11.60
C SER A 33 -0.12 3.99 11.43
N ALA A 34 -0.74 5.11 11.07
CA ALA A 34 -0.07 6.41 10.97
C ALA A 34 0.72 6.77 12.23
N SER A 35 0.12 6.54 13.40
CA SER A 35 0.73 6.84 14.69
C SER A 35 1.96 5.97 14.97
N THR A 36 1.90 4.67 14.65
CA THR A 36 3.04 3.75 14.78
C THR A 36 4.18 4.15 13.85
N ILE A 37 3.86 4.50 12.60
CA ILE A 37 4.86 4.91 11.61
C ILE A 37 5.58 6.18 12.04
N ARG A 38 4.86 7.19 12.53
CA ARG A 38 5.46 8.43 13.06
C ARG A 38 6.39 8.16 14.24
N LYS A 39 5.94 7.37 15.23
CA LYS A 39 6.77 6.98 16.39
C LYS A 39 8.01 6.19 15.99
N ALA A 40 7.89 5.28 15.02
CA ALA A 40 9.03 4.55 14.52
C ALA A 40 10.02 5.48 13.77
N HIS A 41 9.50 6.42 12.99
CA HIS A 41 10.29 7.37 12.21
C HIS A 41 11.09 8.34 13.10
N THR A 42 10.66 8.64 14.33
CA THR A 42 11.45 9.43 15.28
C THR A 42 12.64 8.66 15.86
N VAL A 43 12.60 7.33 15.85
CA VAL A 43 13.70 6.47 16.35
C VAL A 43 14.66 6.11 15.21
N HIS A 44 14.13 5.74 14.05
CA HIS A 44 14.91 5.46 12.84
C HIS A 44 14.14 5.87 11.59
N PRO A 45 14.76 6.55 10.60
CA PRO A 45 14.11 6.88 9.35
C PRO A 45 13.47 5.66 8.68
N ILE A 46 12.15 5.69 8.55
CA ILE A 46 11.38 4.71 7.79
C ILE A 46 11.45 5.09 6.32
N THR A 47 11.88 4.14 5.48
CA THR A 47 12.05 4.35 4.03
C THR A 47 10.77 4.06 3.26
N ALA A 48 10.03 3.04 3.66
CA ALA A 48 8.81 2.64 2.98
C ALA A 48 7.81 1.95 3.92
N VAL A 49 6.54 2.04 3.57
CA VAL A 49 5.45 1.36 4.26
C VAL A 49 4.65 0.54 3.25
N GLU A 50 4.41 -0.72 3.55
CA GLU A 50 3.56 -1.62 2.78
C GLU A 50 2.12 -1.59 3.34
N LEU A 51 1.13 -1.27 2.52
CA LEU A 51 -0.29 -1.16 2.90
C LEU A 51 -1.20 -1.72 1.81
N GLU A 52 -2.42 -2.14 2.19
CA GLU A 52 -3.40 -2.55 1.18
C GLU A 52 -3.83 -1.31 0.43
N TRP A 53 -3.56 -1.27 -0.86
CA TRP A 53 -3.86 -0.09 -1.66
C TRP A 53 -4.33 -0.49 -3.05
N SER A 54 -5.63 -0.30 -3.31
CA SER A 54 -6.26 -0.58 -4.59
C SER A 54 -7.48 0.30 -4.77
N LEU A 55 -7.86 0.61 -6.01
CA LEU A 55 -9.10 1.35 -6.29
C LEU A 55 -10.31 0.74 -5.56
N ASN A 56 -10.44 -0.59 -5.55
CA ASN A 56 -11.55 -1.29 -4.91
C ASN A 56 -11.56 -1.13 -3.38
N ALA A 57 -10.42 -1.30 -2.71
CA ALA A 57 -10.30 -1.07 -1.26
C ALA A 57 -10.48 0.42 -0.90
N SER A 58 -10.07 1.31 -1.81
CA SER A 58 -10.15 2.76 -1.66
C SER A 58 -11.61 3.27 -1.62
N PHE A 59 -12.54 2.66 -2.36
CA PHE A 59 -13.96 3.07 -2.31
C PHE A 59 -14.73 2.56 -1.07
N SER A 60 -14.13 1.73 -0.22
CA SER A 60 -14.74 1.09 0.96
C SER A 60 -14.77 1.97 2.24
N GLN A 61 -14.84 3.30 2.13
CA GLN A 61 -14.92 4.28 3.25
C GLN A 61 -13.59 4.75 3.88
N SER A 62 -12.43 4.22 3.48
CA SER A 62 -11.14 4.58 4.14
C SER A 62 -10.31 5.63 3.40
N VAL A 63 -10.67 6.05 2.17
CA VAL A 63 -9.82 6.97 1.37
C VAL A 63 -9.59 8.33 2.01
N PRO A 64 -10.61 9.07 2.50
CA PRO A 64 -10.36 10.41 3.00
C PRO A 64 -9.40 10.40 4.18
N THR A 65 -9.57 9.44 5.09
CA THR A 65 -8.74 9.23 6.28
C THR A 65 -7.34 8.72 5.91
N LEU A 66 -7.22 7.70 5.05
CA LEU A 66 -5.90 7.19 4.64
C LEU A 66 -5.12 8.23 3.81
N PHE A 67 -5.78 9.02 2.98
CA PHE A 67 -5.13 10.04 2.17
C PHE A 67 -4.61 11.20 3.04
N SER A 68 -5.43 11.73 3.95
CA SER A 68 -5.02 12.84 4.82
C SER A 68 -4.06 12.42 5.93
N GLU A 69 -4.25 11.23 6.52
CA GLU A 69 -3.44 10.78 7.67
C GLU A 69 -2.13 10.09 7.26
N LEU A 70 -2.10 9.42 6.09
CA LEU A 70 -0.94 8.67 5.61
C LEU A 70 -0.29 9.33 4.40
N LEU A 71 -1.03 9.57 3.32
CA LEU A 71 -0.39 9.94 2.05
C LEU A 71 0.32 11.30 2.11
N ILE A 72 -0.37 12.37 2.53
CA ILE A 72 0.24 13.71 2.61
C ILE A 72 1.45 13.69 3.56
N PRO A 73 1.32 13.19 4.80
CA PRO A 73 2.42 13.24 5.76
C PRO A 73 3.58 12.33 5.38
N PHE A 74 3.32 11.16 4.78
CA PHE A 74 4.39 10.26 4.34
C PHE A 74 5.15 10.84 3.16
N ARG A 75 4.48 11.57 2.28
CA ARG A 75 5.14 12.31 1.21
C ARG A 75 6.06 13.40 1.77
N GLU A 76 5.61 14.17 2.76
CA GLU A 76 6.42 15.20 3.41
C GLU A 76 7.66 14.62 4.14
N LEU A 77 7.48 13.44 4.75
CA LEU A 77 8.55 12.69 5.42
C LEU A 77 9.45 11.91 4.44
N GLY A 78 9.14 11.87 3.15
CA GLY A 78 9.90 11.11 2.15
C GLY A 78 9.75 9.58 2.28
N ILE A 79 8.66 9.10 2.88
CA ILE A 79 8.36 7.69 3.12
C ILE A 79 7.59 7.10 1.92
N GLY A 80 8.18 6.09 1.29
CA GLY A 80 7.56 5.34 0.18
C GLY A 80 6.30 4.58 0.58
N ILE A 81 5.31 4.52 -0.31
CA ILE A 81 4.17 3.60 -0.17
C ILE A 81 4.34 2.44 -1.14
N VAL A 82 4.25 1.23 -0.61
CA VAL A 82 4.25 -0.02 -1.36
C VAL A 82 2.84 -0.60 -1.28
N ALA A 83 2.13 -0.56 -2.40
CA ALA A 83 0.79 -1.12 -2.51
C ALA A 83 0.86 -2.65 -2.58
N TYR A 84 0.34 -3.34 -1.57
CA TYR A 84 0.02 -4.75 -1.71
C TYR A 84 -1.43 -4.92 -2.17
N SER A 85 -1.73 -6.01 -2.88
CA SER A 85 -3.03 -6.28 -3.50
C SER A 85 -3.58 -5.16 -4.39
N PRO A 86 -2.80 -4.57 -5.32
CA PRO A 86 -3.21 -3.41 -6.12
C PRO A 86 -4.43 -3.67 -7.03
N LEU A 87 -4.71 -4.94 -7.33
CA LEU A 87 -5.87 -5.37 -8.11
C LEU A 87 -7.10 -5.69 -7.24
N GLY A 88 -7.13 -5.26 -5.98
CA GLY A 88 -8.24 -5.52 -5.07
C GLY A 88 -8.47 -7.01 -4.84
N ARG A 89 -7.37 -7.78 -4.71
CA ARG A 89 -7.37 -9.25 -4.58
C ARG A 89 -8.04 -10.00 -5.73
N GLY A 90 -7.96 -9.43 -6.94
CA GLY A 90 -8.42 -10.03 -8.20
C GLY A 90 -9.70 -9.42 -8.77
N VAL A 91 -10.41 -8.59 -8.00
CA VAL A 91 -11.67 -7.97 -8.47
C VAL A 91 -11.42 -7.09 -9.70
N LEU A 92 -10.33 -6.33 -9.72
CA LEU A 92 -10.01 -5.43 -10.84
C LEU A 92 -9.44 -6.16 -12.07
N SER A 93 -9.27 -7.48 -12.01
CA SER A 93 -8.92 -8.31 -13.17
C SER A 93 -10.08 -9.17 -13.64
N SER A 94 -10.84 -9.75 -12.71
CA SER A 94 -11.84 -10.78 -13.00
C SER A 94 -13.28 -10.30 -12.85
N GLY A 95 -13.48 -9.09 -12.33
CA GLY A 95 -14.80 -8.51 -12.07
C GLY A 95 -15.45 -9.01 -10.77
N PRO A 96 -16.68 -8.53 -10.48
CA PRO A 96 -17.41 -8.86 -9.26
C PRO A 96 -17.77 -10.35 -9.15
N LYS A 97 -17.95 -11.04 -10.29
CA LYS A 97 -18.22 -12.49 -10.35
C LYS A 97 -17.07 -13.37 -9.86
N LEU A 98 -15.91 -12.78 -9.56
CA LEU A 98 -14.78 -13.52 -8.96
C LEU A 98 -15.22 -14.36 -7.77
N VAL A 99 -16.11 -13.84 -6.92
CA VAL A 99 -16.59 -14.52 -5.69
C VAL A 99 -17.21 -15.89 -5.98
N GLU A 100 -17.94 -16.00 -7.09
CA GLU A 100 -18.60 -17.24 -7.52
C GLU A 100 -17.58 -18.32 -7.95
N THR A 101 -16.38 -17.90 -8.36
CA THR A 101 -15.30 -18.79 -8.80
C THR A 101 -14.34 -19.20 -7.68
N LEU A 102 -14.50 -18.62 -6.49
CA LEU A 102 -13.64 -18.93 -5.34
C LEU A 102 -14.01 -20.30 -4.76
N SER A 103 -12.98 -21.09 -4.41
CA SER A 103 -13.19 -22.32 -3.66
C SER A 103 -13.78 -22.03 -2.28
N ASP A 104 -14.43 -23.02 -1.67
CA ASP A 104 -15.05 -22.86 -0.35
C ASP A 104 -14.06 -22.57 0.78
N GLN A 105 -12.79 -22.92 0.57
CA GLN A 105 -11.71 -22.67 1.53
C GLN A 105 -10.92 -21.38 1.23
N ASP A 106 -11.32 -20.59 0.24
CA ASP A 106 -10.62 -19.33 -0.08
C ASP A 106 -10.90 -18.26 0.98
N TYR A 107 -9.86 -17.84 1.72
CA TYR A 107 -9.97 -16.83 2.77
C TYR A 107 -10.57 -15.50 2.30
N ARG A 108 -10.54 -15.20 0.99
CA ARG A 108 -11.19 -13.99 0.47
C ARG A 108 -12.69 -14.00 0.77
N LYS A 109 -13.33 -15.17 0.83
CA LYS A 109 -14.74 -15.31 1.23
C LYS A 109 -15.02 -14.83 2.66
N GLU A 110 -14.01 -14.63 3.51
CA GLU A 110 -14.17 -14.08 4.86
C GLU A 110 -14.02 -12.55 4.91
N LEU A 111 -13.50 -11.92 3.85
CA LEU A 111 -13.29 -10.48 3.86
C LEU A 111 -14.64 -9.76 3.69
N PRO A 112 -14.88 -8.64 4.41
CA PRO A 112 -16.13 -7.89 4.33
C PRO A 112 -16.55 -7.54 2.89
N ARG A 113 -15.58 -7.19 2.04
CA ARG A 113 -15.86 -6.82 0.63
C ARG A 113 -16.41 -7.97 -0.21
N PHE A 114 -16.16 -9.21 0.17
CA PHE A 114 -16.62 -10.38 -0.58
C PHE A 114 -17.89 -10.99 0.04
N GLN A 115 -18.44 -10.37 1.09
CA GLN A 115 -19.74 -10.75 1.64
C GLN A 115 -20.89 -10.30 0.73
N PRO A 116 -22.00 -11.06 0.68
CA PRO A 116 -23.13 -10.81 -0.21
C PRO A 116 -23.64 -9.36 -0.19
N GLU A 117 -23.66 -8.73 0.98
CA GLU A 117 -24.18 -7.36 1.18
C GLU A 117 -23.31 -6.29 0.49
N ASN A 118 -22.05 -6.62 0.16
CA ASN A 118 -21.11 -5.70 -0.48
C ASN A 118 -20.87 -6.00 -1.96
N ILE A 119 -21.37 -7.13 -2.49
CA ILE A 119 -21.13 -7.55 -3.88
C ILE A 119 -21.70 -6.53 -4.87
N GLU A 120 -22.94 -6.09 -4.66
CA GLU A 120 -23.59 -5.13 -5.56
C GLU A 120 -22.84 -3.79 -5.62
N LYS A 121 -22.46 -3.26 -4.45
CA LYS A 121 -21.67 -2.02 -4.36
C LYS A 121 -20.31 -2.16 -5.06
N ASN A 122 -19.66 -3.31 -4.91
CA ASN A 122 -18.38 -3.57 -5.57
C ASN A 122 -18.53 -3.73 -7.09
N ALA A 123 -19.65 -4.28 -7.56
CA ALA A 123 -19.96 -4.34 -8.99
C ALA A 123 -20.09 -2.93 -9.58
N GLN A 124 -20.81 -2.02 -8.92
CA GLN A 124 -20.94 -0.63 -9.37
C GLN A 124 -19.58 0.08 -9.46
N ILE A 125 -18.70 -0.13 -8.48
CA ILE A 125 -17.32 0.39 -8.49
C ILE A 125 -16.55 -0.19 -9.68
N PHE A 126 -16.63 -1.51 -9.88
CA PHE A 126 -15.95 -2.16 -11.00
C PHE A 126 -16.43 -1.62 -12.35
N ASP A 127 -17.72 -1.41 -12.52
CA ASP A 127 -18.32 -0.89 -13.76
C ASP A 127 -17.81 0.52 -14.08
N GLN A 128 -17.68 1.38 -13.07
CA GLN A 128 -17.09 2.71 -13.25
C GLN A 128 -15.62 2.66 -13.68
N VAL A 129 -14.83 1.79 -13.04
CA VAL A 129 -13.43 1.56 -13.42
C VAL A 129 -13.34 0.99 -14.84
N ASN A 130 -14.22 0.06 -15.19
CA ASN A 130 -14.26 -0.57 -16.50
C ASN A 130 -14.63 0.44 -17.60
N ALA A 131 -15.63 1.28 -17.37
CA ALA A 131 -16.00 2.36 -18.29
C ALA A 131 -14.84 3.35 -18.50
N MET A 132 -14.09 3.67 -17.44
CA MET A 132 -12.91 4.54 -17.55
C MET A 132 -11.77 3.88 -18.32
N ALA A 133 -11.54 2.59 -18.09
CA ALA A 133 -10.50 1.82 -18.77
C ALA A 133 -10.82 1.72 -20.27
N ALA A 134 -12.08 1.44 -20.63
CA ALA A 134 -12.56 1.41 -22.01
C ALA A 134 -12.31 2.75 -22.73
N ARG A 135 -12.65 3.89 -22.10
CA ARG A 135 -12.38 5.23 -22.66
C ARG A 135 -10.89 5.50 -22.88
N LYS A 136 -10.01 4.84 -22.12
CA LYS A 136 -8.55 4.99 -22.21
C LYS A 136 -7.89 3.89 -23.06
N GLY A 137 -8.67 2.97 -23.63
CA GLY A 137 -8.13 1.87 -24.44
C GLY A 137 -7.26 0.89 -23.65
N CYS A 138 -7.53 0.71 -22.35
CA CYS A 138 -6.77 -0.20 -21.49
C CYS A 138 -7.70 -1.12 -20.69
N THR A 139 -7.13 -2.15 -20.04
CA THR A 139 -7.89 -3.03 -19.16
C THR A 139 -8.10 -2.39 -17.78
N PRO A 140 -9.14 -2.79 -17.03
CA PRO A 140 -9.33 -2.33 -15.64
C PRO A 140 -8.11 -2.59 -14.76
N SER A 141 -7.41 -3.70 -14.99
CA SER A 141 -6.15 -4.03 -14.30
C SER A 141 -5.02 -3.07 -14.65
N GLN A 142 -4.84 -2.72 -15.92
CA GLN A 142 -3.83 -1.75 -16.35
C GLN A 142 -4.12 -0.37 -15.74
N LEU A 143 -5.39 0.05 -15.76
CA LEU A 143 -5.82 1.29 -15.14
C LEU A 143 -5.53 1.30 -13.63
N ALA A 144 -5.87 0.22 -12.92
CA ALA A 144 -5.62 0.09 -11.49
C ALA A 144 -4.12 0.15 -11.14
N LEU A 145 -3.27 -0.54 -11.91
CA LEU A 145 -1.83 -0.52 -11.72
C LEU A 145 -1.23 0.86 -12.02
N ALA A 146 -1.70 1.53 -13.09
CA ALA A 146 -1.29 2.89 -13.42
C ALA A 146 -1.68 3.88 -12.32
N TRP A 147 -2.88 3.73 -11.75
CA TRP A 147 -3.34 4.52 -10.61
C TRP A 147 -2.43 4.32 -9.39
N CYS A 148 -2.15 3.07 -8.99
CA CYS A 148 -1.23 2.79 -7.88
C CYS A 148 0.20 3.34 -8.12
N ARG A 149 0.69 3.29 -9.37
CA ARG A 149 2.00 3.84 -9.74
C ARG A 149 2.09 5.35 -9.53
N GLY A 150 1.00 6.09 -9.74
CA GLY A 150 0.95 7.54 -9.48
C GLY A 150 1.38 7.89 -8.05
N TYR A 151 0.94 7.10 -7.07
CA TYR A 151 1.28 7.28 -5.66
C TYR A 151 2.73 6.90 -5.32
N ARG A 152 3.32 5.96 -6.07
CA ARG A 152 4.75 5.61 -5.95
C ARG A 152 5.67 6.69 -6.56
N SER A 153 5.28 7.28 -7.69
CA SER A 153 6.10 8.30 -8.38
C SER A 153 6.27 9.61 -7.60
N SER A 154 5.39 9.85 -6.63
CA SER A 154 5.54 10.94 -5.65
C SER A 154 6.82 10.84 -4.82
N ILE A 155 7.44 9.65 -4.74
CA ILE A 155 8.69 9.40 -4.02
C ILE A 155 9.93 9.77 -4.84
N ASP A 156 9.87 9.60 -6.17
CA ASP A 156 11.01 9.88 -7.05
C ASP A 156 11.15 11.38 -7.33
N LEU A 157 10.04 12.12 -7.35
CA LEU A 157 10.04 13.59 -7.48
C LEU A 157 10.69 14.29 -6.27
N TYR A 158 10.62 13.71 -5.06
CA TYR A 158 11.25 14.29 -3.86
C TYR A 158 12.75 13.98 -3.74
N ARG A 159 13.27 12.98 -4.47
CA ARG A 159 14.71 12.68 -4.52
C ARG A 159 15.53 13.72 -5.30
N GLY A 160 14.88 14.62 -6.05
CA GLY A 160 15.55 15.65 -6.85
C GLY A 160 16.02 16.89 -6.09
N GLU A 161 15.53 17.17 -4.87
CA GLU A 161 15.75 18.48 -4.23
C GLU A 161 16.35 18.46 -2.81
N ARG A 162 16.42 17.31 -2.11
CA ARG A 162 17.03 17.23 -0.77
C ARG A 162 18.51 16.82 -0.78
N THR A 163 19.35 17.55 -1.49
CA THR A 163 20.82 17.60 -1.28
C THR A 163 21.43 19.00 -1.48
N LYS A 164 20.65 20.08 -1.28
CA LYS A 164 21.23 21.44 -1.30
C LYS A 164 21.10 22.25 -0.01
N ASN A 165 20.31 21.85 0.99
CA ASN A 165 20.13 22.64 2.22
C ASN A 165 20.54 21.92 3.52
N ALA A 166 21.51 21.00 3.45
CA ALA A 166 22.28 20.59 4.63
C ALA A 166 23.59 21.40 4.68
N MET A 167 23.49 22.74 4.68
CA MET A 167 24.57 23.69 4.94
C MET A 167 24.02 25.12 4.93
N VAL A 168 23.21 25.51 5.92
CA VAL A 168 23.15 26.92 6.39
C VAL A 168 22.70 26.93 7.86
N LYS A 169 23.66 27.27 8.73
CA LYS A 169 23.59 27.69 10.14
C LYS A 169 23.30 26.63 11.20
#